data_AF-A0ABD1E447-F1
#
_entry.id   AF-A0ABD1E447-F1
#
_cell.length_a   1.000
_cell.length_b   1.000
_cell.length_c   1.000
_cell.angle_alpha   90.00
_cell.angle_beta   90.00
_cell.angle_gamma   90.00
#
_symmetry.space_group_name_H-M   'P 1'
#
loop_
_entity.id
_entity.type
_entity.pdbx_description
1 polymer ?
#
loop_
_entity_poly.entity_id
_entity_poly.type
_entity_poly.pdbx_seq_one_letter_code
_entity_poly.pdbx_strand_id
1 'polypeptide(L)'
;MTRRLLLIRIENQSKIAPTLTTPSPTNEYCVYCGEVDTPAHTLFDCPRWHQQRFRVNVLLEQELKSENLIPLMVSNEQHWELIHDMIKTILSTKEKDERTKN
;
A
#
# COMPACT_ATOMS: atom_id res chain seq x y z
N MET A 1 -16.82 -0.99 -62.42
CA MET A 1 -17.75 -0.79 -61.28
C MET A 1 -17.80 -2.13 -60.55
N THR A 2 -17.44 -2.31 -59.28
CA THR A 2 -17.62 -1.43 -58.12
C THR A 2 -16.57 -1.79 -57.06
N ARG A 3 -15.98 -0.75 -56.45
CA ARG A 3 -15.05 -0.82 -55.31
C ARG A 3 -15.66 -1.58 -54.14
N ARG A 4 -14.86 -2.40 -53.44
CA ARG A 4 -15.13 -2.73 -52.03
C ARG A 4 -13.89 -2.41 -51.20
N LEU A 5 -14.07 -1.43 -50.34
CA LEU A 5 -13.08 -0.82 -49.45
C LEU A 5 -12.71 -1.74 -48.28
N LEU A 6 -11.40 -1.75 -47.98
CA LEU A 6 -10.74 -1.77 -46.67
C LEU A 6 -11.53 -2.28 -45.45
N LEU A 7 -11.04 -3.37 -44.85
CA LEU A 7 -10.94 -3.53 -43.38
C LEU A 7 -9.74 -4.44 -43.06
N ILE A 8 -8.55 -3.86 -42.87
CA ILE A 8 -7.46 -4.54 -42.17
C ILE A 8 -7.74 -4.37 -40.68
N ARG A 9 -8.19 -5.44 -40.04
CA ARG A 9 -8.39 -5.51 -38.60
C ARG A 9 -7.06 -5.91 -37.96
N ILE A 10 -6.31 -4.92 -37.48
CA ILE A 10 -5.15 -5.15 -36.62
C ILE A 10 -5.70 -5.50 -35.24
N GLU A 11 -5.84 -6.80 -34.94
CA GLU A 11 -6.02 -7.28 -33.56
C GLU A 11 -4.64 -7.44 -32.93
N ASN A 12 -4.15 -6.34 -32.37
CA ASN A 12 -3.01 -6.36 -31.46
C ASN A 12 -3.39 -5.61 -30.18
N GLN A 13 -3.69 -6.38 -29.14
CA GLN A 13 -3.20 -6.16 -27.78
C GLN A 13 -3.74 -7.27 -26.87
N SER A 14 -2.87 -8.26 -26.67
CA SER A 14 -2.58 -8.88 -25.37
C SER A 14 -3.68 -8.76 -24.31
N LYS A 15 -4.56 -9.76 -24.25
CA LYS A 15 -5.28 -10.11 -23.03
C LYS A 15 -4.25 -10.55 -21.99
N ILE A 16 -3.73 -9.63 -21.20
CA ILE A 16 -3.06 -9.94 -19.94
C ILE A 16 -3.94 -9.34 -18.87
N ALA A 17 -4.85 -10.16 -18.36
CA ALA A 17 -5.47 -9.88 -17.07
C ALA A 17 -4.36 -9.95 -16.01
N PRO A 18 -4.18 -8.96 -15.13
CA PRO A 18 -3.33 -9.14 -13.96
C PRO A 18 -4.14 -9.93 -12.92
N THR A 19 -4.32 -11.23 -13.15
CA THR A 19 -4.74 -12.15 -12.10
C THR A 19 -3.54 -12.98 -11.67
N LEU A 20 -2.70 -12.35 -10.86
CA LEU A 20 -1.74 -13.04 -10.00
C LEU A 20 -1.85 -12.47 -8.60
N THR A 21 -2.87 -12.90 -7.88
CA THR A 21 -2.80 -13.08 -6.44
C THR A 21 -3.55 -14.36 -6.10
N THR A 22 -2.80 -15.46 -6.10
CA THR A 22 -3.17 -16.64 -5.32
C THR A 22 -3.49 -16.16 -3.91
N PRO A 23 -4.67 -16.44 -3.32
CA PRO A 23 -4.90 -16.09 -1.93
C PRO A 23 -3.95 -16.93 -1.06
N SER A 24 -2.91 -16.28 -0.55
CA SER A 24 -2.18 -16.70 0.64
C SER A 24 -3.20 -16.89 1.78
N PRO A 25 -3.01 -17.81 2.74
CA PRO A 25 -3.97 -18.08 3.81
C PRO A 25 -3.94 -16.98 4.89
N THR A 26 -3.96 -15.72 4.46
CA THR A 26 -3.96 -14.53 5.29
C THR A 26 -5.37 -13.98 5.29
N ASN A 27 -5.88 -13.67 6.48
CA ASN A 27 -7.15 -12.99 6.66
C ASN A 27 -7.22 -11.79 5.70
N GLU A 28 -8.15 -11.81 4.74
CA GLU A 28 -8.31 -10.73 3.76
C GLU A 28 -8.65 -9.39 4.44
N TYR A 29 -9.08 -9.45 5.71
CA TYR A 29 -9.53 -8.32 6.49
C TYR A 29 -8.61 -8.03 7.68
N CYS A 30 -8.39 -6.74 7.90
CA CYS A 30 -7.58 -6.21 8.98
C CYS A 30 -8.22 -6.54 10.34
N VAL A 31 -7.47 -7.23 11.19
CA VAL A 31 -7.92 -7.69 12.52
C VAL A 31 -8.29 -6.57 13.51
N TYR A 32 -8.06 -5.30 13.14
CA TYR A 32 -8.36 -4.14 13.98
C TYR A 32 -9.61 -3.37 13.55
N CYS A 33 -9.94 -3.36 12.26
CA CYS A 33 -11.00 -2.49 11.74
C CYS A 33 -11.88 -3.13 10.65
N GLY A 34 -11.56 -4.32 10.17
CA GLY A 34 -12.38 -5.06 9.21
C GLY A 34 -12.25 -4.59 7.75
N GLU A 35 -11.42 -3.60 7.44
CA GLU A 35 -11.08 -3.20 6.06
C GLU A 35 -10.12 -4.21 5.40
N VAL A 36 -9.96 -4.15 4.07
CA VAL A 36 -9.04 -5.04 3.35
C VAL A 36 -7.60 -4.85 3.84
N ASP A 37 -6.96 -5.93 4.25
CA ASP A 37 -5.64 -5.89 4.89
C ASP A 37 -4.50 -5.76 3.87
N THR A 38 -4.30 -4.53 3.38
CA THR A 38 -3.18 -4.18 2.51
C THR A 38 -2.05 -3.50 3.30
N PRO A 39 -0.80 -3.53 2.82
CA PRO A 39 0.27 -2.72 3.40
C PRO A 39 -0.07 -1.22 3.41
N ALA A 40 -0.73 -0.73 2.35
CA ALA A 40 -1.20 0.65 2.26
C ALA A 40 -2.20 0.96 3.37
N HIS A 41 -3.22 0.11 3.55
CA HIS A 41 -4.17 0.23 4.64
C HIS A 41 -3.46 0.27 6.00
N THR A 42 -2.56 -0.68 6.26
CA THR A 42 -1.83 -0.77 7.53
C THR A 42 -1.04 0.51 7.82
N LEU A 43 -0.31 1.04 6.83
CA LEU A 43 0.59 2.16 7.03
C LEU A 43 -0.09 3.52 7.02
N PHE A 44 -1.14 3.72 6.21
CA PHE A 44 -1.72 5.05 5.94
C PHE A 44 -3.14 5.23 6.49
N ASP A 45 -3.95 4.18 6.51
CA ASP A 45 -5.41 4.32 6.74
C ASP A 45 -5.87 3.77 8.08
N CYS A 46 -5.28 2.66 8.53
CA CYS A 46 -5.78 1.88 9.65
C CYS A 46 -5.89 2.73 10.93
N PRO A 47 -7.08 2.85 11.56
CA PRO A 47 -7.29 3.69 12.74
C PRO A 47 -6.43 3.28 13.93
N ARG A 48 -6.09 1.99 14.03
CA ARG A 48 -5.22 1.42 15.08
C ARG A 48 -3.85 2.10 15.18
N TRP A 49 -3.34 2.63 14.06
CA TRP A 49 -2.01 3.25 13.96
C TRP A 49 -2.06 4.78 13.84
N HIS A 50 -3.22 5.39 14.08
CA HIS A 50 -3.41 6.83 13.97
C HIS A 50 -2.41 7.62 14.85
N GLN A 51 -2.18 7.19 16.09
CA GLN A 51 -1.26 7.89 17.00
C GLN A 51 0.20 7.86 16.52
N GLN A 52 0.65 6.73 15.96
CA GLN A 52 1.98 6.56 15.40
C GLN A 52 2.16 7.50 14.19
N ARG A 53 1.20 7.51 13.27
CA ARG A 53 1.18 8.42 12.12
C ARG A 53 1.14 9.89 12.55
N PHE A 54 0.25 10.23 13.48
CA PHE A 54 0.09 11.60 13.96
C PHE A 54 1.40 12.16 14.54
N ARG A 55 2.12 11.37 15.34
CA ARG A 55 3.42 11.77 15.88
C ARG A 55 4.43 12.06 14.77
N VAL A 56 4.53 11.20 13.76
CA VAL A 56 5.45 11.41 12.63
C VAL A 56 5.01 12.61 11.81
N ASN A 57 3.73 12.79 11.53
CA ASN A 57 3.21 13.92 10.76
C ASN A 57 3.54 15.27 11.42
N VAL A 58 3.46 15.34 12.76
CA VAL A 58 3.88 16.53 13.52
C VAL A 58 5.37 16.81 13.35
N LEU A 59 6.22 15.77 13.39
CA LEU A 59 7.67 15.91 13.27
C LEU A 59 8.14 16.18 11.84
N LEU A 60 7.41 15.71 10.83
CA LEU A 60 7.65 15.99 9.41
C LEU A 60 7.03 17.33 8.94
N GLU A 61 6.26 17.99 9.82
CA GLU A 61 5.47 19.19 9.53
C GLU A 61 4.51 19.01 8.32
N GLN A 62 4.14 17.77 8.01
CA GLN A 62 3.24 17.44 6.92
C GLN A 62 2.64 16.04 7.08
N GLU A 63 1.56 15.77 6.35
CA GLU A 63 0.92 14.46 6.33
C GLU A 63 1.73 13.45 5.50
N LEU A 64 2.11 12.32 6.10
CA LEU A 64 2.71 11.19 5.40
C LEU A 64 1.64 10.40 4.63
N LYS A 65 1.84 10.27 3.32
CA LYS A 65 0.98 9.58 2.37
C LYS A 65 1.78 8.59 1.52
N SER A 66 1.07 7.75 0.77
CA SER A 66 1.71 6.77 -0.10
C SER A 66 2.58 7.43 -1.19
N GLU A 67 2.15 8.59 -1.68
CA GLU A 67 2.76 9.29 -2.81
C GLU A 67 4.03 10.07 -2.41
N ASN A 68 4.12 10.50 -1.15
CA ASN A 68 5.24 11.29 -0.64
C ASN A 68 6.20 10.51 0.28
N LEU A 69 5.90 9.23 0.59
CA LEU A 69 6.73 8.39 1.45
C LEU A 69 8.21 8.37 1.01
N ILE A 70 8.46 7.95 -0.23
CA ILE A 70 9.84 7.83 -0.73
C ILE A 70 10.52 9.20 -0.83
N PRO A 71 9.91 10.24 -1.44
CA PRO A 71 10.48 11.59 -1.43
C PRO A 71 10.88 12.10 -0.02
N LEU A 72 10.04 11.88 0.98
CA LEU A 72 10.33 12.30 2.36
C LEU A 72 11.49 11.53 2.95
N MET A 73 11.51 10.20 2.81
CA MET A 73 12.57 9.34 3.33
C MET A 73 13.95 9.67 2.75
N VAL A 74 14.05 10.02 1.45
CA VAL A 74 15.35 10.30 0.82
C VAL A 74 15.80 11.75 0.95
N SER A 75 14.92 12.64 1.41
CA SER A 75 15.21 14.08 1.50
C SER A 75 16.13 14.45 2.66
N ASN A 76 16.07 13.71 3.77
CA ASN A 76 16.76 14.01 5.02
C ASN A 76 16.92 12.73 5.84
N GLU A 77 18.09 12.51 6.43
CA GLU A 77 18.37 11.39 7.33
C GLU A 77 17.43 11.36 8.53
N GLN A 78 17.06 12.52 9.09
CA GLN A 78 16.10 12.60 10.19
C GLN A 78 14.70 12.14 9.75
N HIS A 79 14.28 12.49 8.52
CA HIS A 79 13.01 12.00 7.98
C HIS A 79 13.04 10.49 7.78
N TRP A 80 14.17 9.96 7.27
CA TRP A 80 14.39 8.54 7.15
C TRP A 80 14.20 7.82 8.50
N GLU A 81 14.89 8.27 9.55
CA GLU A 81 14.82 7.66 10.88
C GLU A 81 13.40 7.67 11.45
N LEU A 82 12.72 8.83 11.40
CA LEU A 82 11.35 8.98 11.89
C LEU A 82 10.36 8.04 11.20
N ILE A 83 10.43 7.99 9.86
CA ILE A 83 9.52 7.17 9.06
C ILE A 83 9.85 5.69 9.22
N HIS A 84 11.13 5.32 9.17
CA HIS A 84 11.60 3.96 9.35
C HIS A 84 11.14 3.38 10.70
N ASP A 85 11.34 4.12 11.79
CA ASP A 85 10.99 3.66 13.13
C ASP A 85 9.47 3.50 13.30
N MET A 86 8.68 4.38 12.70
CA MET A 86 7.24 4.26 12.67
C MET A 86 6.79 3.00 11.93
N ILE A 87 7.27 2.79 10.70
CA ILE A 87 6.94 1.62 9.88
C ILE A 87 7.35 0.33 10.62
N LYS A 88 8.57 0.28 11.15
CA LYS A 88 9.08 -0.86 11.91
C LYS A 88 8.21 -1.16 13.12
N THR A 89 7.82 -0.14 13.87
CA THR A 89 6.95 -0.28 15.05
C THR A 89 5.58 -0.82 14.68
N ILE A 90 4.93 -0.25 13.65
CA ILE A 90 3.62 -0.68 13.17
C ILE A 90 3.66 -2.15 12.73
N LEU A 91 4.58 -2.50 11.82
CA LEU A 91 4.63 -3.84 11.24
C LEU A 91 5.03 -4.90 12.27
N SER A 92 6.00 -4.61 13.14
CA SER A 92 6.43 -5.55 14.18
C SER A 92 5.33 -5.79 15.22
N THR A 93 4.56 -4.75 15.56
CA THR A 93 3.44 -4.90 16.50
C THR A 93 2.29 -5.67 15.86
N LYS A 94 1.95 -5.36 14.60
CA LYS A 94 0.88 -6.08 13.87
C LYS A 94 1.20 -7.56 13.72
N GLU A 95 2.42 -7.90 13.32
CA GLU A 95 2.87 -9.28 13.18
C GLU A 95 2.76 -10.05 14.51
N LYS A 96 3.20 -9.45 15.62
CA LYS A 96 3.08 -10.04 16.95
C LYS A 96 1.62 -10.27 17.35
N ASP A 97 0.76 -9.29 17.10
CA ASP A 97 -0.66 -9.37 17.41
C ASP A 97 -1.38 -10.43 16.56
N GLU A 98 -0.96 -10.64 15.31
CA GLU A 98 -1.48 -11.70 14.43
C GLU A 98 -0.96 -13.08 14.82
N ARG A 99 0.32 -13.19 15.19
CA ARG A 99 0.92 -14.43 15.69
C ARG A 99 0.27 -14.92 16.99
N THR A 100 -0.16 -14.01 17.85
CA THR A 100 -0.81 -14.37 19.13
C THR A 100 -2.30 -14.68 19.00
N LYS A 101 -2.92 -14.31 17.87
CA LYS A 101 -4.33 -14.61 17.58
C LYS A 101 -4.54 -15.94 16.85
N ASN A 102 -3.50 -16.50 16.24
CA ASN A 102 -3.48 -17.84 15.65
C ASN A 102 -3.04 -18.91 16.66
#